data_AF-A0A292SJT7-F1
#
_entry.id   AF-A0A292SJT7-F1
#
_cell.length_a   1.000
_cell.length_b   1.000
_cell.length_c   1.000
_cell.angle_alpha   90.00
_cell.angle_beta   90.00
_cell.angle_gamma   90.00
#
_symmetry.space_group_name_H-M   'P 1'
#
loop_
_entity.id
_entity.type
_entity.pdbx_description
1 polymer ?
#
loop_
_entity_poly.entity_id
_entity_poly.type
_entity_poly.pdbx_seq_one_letter_code
_entity_poly.pdbx_strand_id
1 'polypeptide(L)'
;MPINEIRKEHELIDLFCNLAEIPSPSLHEEKVAQWIMDYCAKNNIKCKFDSYNNVYINVPATDTTKQPLLLSAHMDVIGDDSPVKTYLDENGNIHAENRTLGGDDKAGVANALLLAKEIANSDMKHGGLECMFTRDEESGMSGIRHADFKNIQSKYILVLDSDTLGQCEVSGASYTLAKIKVHSFKGGHSGIDIGDKSRANAAKLIADLISNLPQGVFYEEDGTVVTSCNLGGISA
;
A
#
# COMPACT_ATOMS: atom_id res chain seq x y z
N MET A 1 -20.22 5.41 -22.20
CA MET A 1 -20.26 6.79 -21.65
C MET A 1 -18.83 7.27 -21.48
N PRO A 2 -18.43 8.45 -21.95
CA PRO A 2 -17.10 8.99 -21.71
C PRO A 2 -16.82 9.19 -20.22
N ILE A 3 -15.56 9.03 -19.79
CA ILE A 3 -15.16 9.20 -18.39
C ILE A 3 -15.51 10.59 -17.83
N ASN A 4 -15.51 11.64 -18.68
CA ASN A 4 -15.86 12.99 -18.27
C ASN A 4 -17.36 13.19 -17.94
N GLU A 5 -18.24 12.32 -18.45
CA GLU A 5 -19.67 12.37 -18.12
C GLU A 5 -19.91 11.71 -16.77
N ILE A 6 -19.38 10.50 -16.55
CA ILE A 6 -19.55 9.77 -15.29
C ILE A 6 -18.93 10.51 -14.09
N ARG A 7 -17.79 11.20 -14.29
CA ARG A 7 -17.17 12.05 -13.27
C ARG A 7 -18.10 13.20 -12.82
N LYS A 8 -18.95 13.74 -13.70
CA LYS A 8 -19.90 14.80 -13.31
C LYS A 8 -21.08 14.29 -12.51
N GLU A 9 -21.46 13.03 -12.75
CA GLU A 9 -22.62 12.40 -12.11
C GLU A 9 -22.26 11.73 -10.78
N HIS A 10 -21.01 11.28 -10.63
CA HIS A 10 -20.54 10.51 -9.48
C HIS A 10 -19.32 11.15 -8.83
N GLU A 11 -19.55 11.83 -7.70
CA GLU A 11 -18.48 12.55 -6.96
C GLU A 11 -17.32 11.64 -6.54
N LEU A 12 -17.61 10.40 -6.10
CA LEU A 12 -16.56 9.44 -5.74
C LEU A 12 -15.64 9.11 -6.92
N ILE A 13 -16.23 8.96 -8.11
CA ILE A 13 -15.46 8.66 -9.33
C ILE A 13 -14.61 9.87 -9.73
N ASP A 14 -15.15 11.09 -9.63
CA ASP A 14 -14.34 12.29 -9.89
C ASP A 14 -13.20 12.46 -8.88
N LEU A 15 -13.48 12.23 -7.59
CA LEU A 15 -12.49 12.27 -6.53
C LEU A 15 -11.36 11.26 -6.78
N PHE A 16 -11.72 10.01 -7.09
CA PHE A 16 -10.76 8.98 -7.47
C PHE A 16 -9.93 9.39 -8.69
N CYS A 17 -10.55 9.84 -9.78
CA CYS A 17 -9.82 10.23 -10.99
C CYS A 17 -8.89 11.43 -10.73
N ASN A 18 -9.32 12.43 -9.96
CA ASN A 18 -8.47 13.57 -9.60
C ASN A 18 -7.23 13.13 -8.80
N LEU A 19 -7.37 12.16 -7.89
CA LEU A 19 -6.24 11.59 -7.16
C LEU A 19 -5.36 10.74 -8.10
N ALA A 20 -5.96 9.85 -8.89
CA ALA A 20 -5.27 8.94 -9.81
C ALA A 20 -4.40 9.71 -10.82
N GLU A 21 -4.93 10.82 -11.36
CA GLU A 21 -4.28 11.68 -12.34
C GLU A 21 -3.08 12.48 -11.79
N ILE A 22 -2.86 12.48 -10.47
CA ILE A 22 -1.68 13.08 -9.82
C ILE A 22 -0.65 11.97 -9.56
N PRO A 23 0.46 11.89 -10.29
CA PRO A 23 1.46 10.86 -10.02
C PRO A 23 2.07 11.03 -8.63
N SER A 24 2.26 9.92 -7.92
CA SER A 24 2.73 9.88 -6.53
C SER A 24 3.57 8.63 -6.28
N PRO A 25 4.75 8.47 -6.92
CA PRO A 25 5.62 7.35 -6.59
C PRO A 25 6.09 7.48 -5.13
N SER A 26 6.42 6.35 -4.50
CA SER A 26 6.84 6.31 -3.10
C SER A 26 7.96 7.34 -2.82
N LEU A 27 7.85 8.03 -1.69
CA LEU A 27 8.65 9.17 -1.24
C LEU A 27 8.47 10.50 -2.03
N HIS A 28 7.61 10.53 -3.05
CA HIS A 28 7.32 11.73 -3.87
C HIS A 28 5.83 12.08 -3.89
N GLU A 29 5.15 11.92 -2.75
CA GLU A 29 3.70 12.08 -2.60
C GLU A 29 3.27 13.54 -2.38
N GLU A 30 4.18 14.52 -2.44
CA GLU A 30 3.90 15.89 -2.01
C GLU A 30 2.75 16.54 -2.78
N LYS A 31 2.64 16.26 -4.09
CA LYS A 31 1.58 16.81 -4.94
C LYS A 31 0.20 16.27 -4.55
N VAL A 32 0.09 14.95 -4.35
CA VAL A 32 -1.20 14.33 -3.97
C VAL A 32 -1.56 14.70 -2.54
N ALA A 33 -0.60 14.73 -1.63
CA ALA A 33 -0.81 15.11 -0.24
C ALA A 33 -1.29 16.57 -0.14
N GLN A 34 -0.69 17.50 -0.90
CA GLN A 34 -1.17 18.88 -0.97
C GLN A 34 -2.56 19.00 -1.60
N TRP A 35 -2.86 18.22 -2.64
CA TRP A 35 -4.20 18.20 -3.23
C TRP A 35 -5.26 17.78 -2.21
N ILE A 36 -4.96 16.79 -1.36
CA ILE A 36 -5.84 16.35 -0.28
C ILE A 36 -6.05 17.47 0.76
N MET A 37 -4.99 18.18 1.13
CA MET A 37 -5.08 19.34 2.02
C MET A 37 -6.00 20.43 1.46
N ASP A 38 -5.86 20.73 0.17
CA ASP A 38 -6.67 21.73 -0.53
C ASP A 38 -8.14 21.29 -0.63
N TYR A 39 -8.40 20.01 -0.90
CA TYR A 39 -9.73 19.43 -0.88
C TYR A 39 -10.38 19.56 0.51
N CYS A 40 -9.63 19.26 1.58
CA CYS A 40 -10.12 19.39 2.95
C CYS A 40 -10.43 20.86 3.28
N ALA A 41 -9.53 21.79 2.95
CA ALA A 41 -9.73 23.21 3.19
C ALA A 41 -10.98 23.74 2.46
N LYS A 42 -11.18 23.36 1.20
CA LYS A 42 -12.37 23.73 0.40
C LYS A 42 -13.68 23.22 1.02
N ASN A 43 -13.64 22.09 1.71
CA ASN A 43 -14.79 21.46 2.35
C ASN A 43 -14.88 21.73 3.87
N ASN A 44 -14.08 22.65 4.41
CA ASN A 44 -14.01 22.98 5.85
C ASN A 44 -13.68 21.78 6.77
N ILE A 45 -12.92 20.81 6.27
CA ILE A 45 -12.48 19.63 7.02
C ILE A 45 -11.12 19.93 7.63
N LYS A 46 -10.96 19.64 8.94
CA LYS A 46 -9.67 19.81 9.62
C LYS A 46 -8.70 18.74 9.16
N CYS A 47 -7.61 19.18 8.54
CA CYS A 47 -6.56 18.34 7.99
C CYS A 47 -5.19 18.95 8.32
N LYS A 48 -4.17 18.10 8.53
CA LYS A 48 -2.79 18.52 8.79
C LYS A 48 -1.80 17.47 8.31
N PHE A 49 -0.57 17.89 8.04
CA PHE A 49 0.56 16.98 7.95
C PHE A 49 1.01 16.56 9.35
N ASP A 50 1.48 15.32 9.47
CA ASP A 50 2.30 14.89 10.61
C ASP A 50 3.78 15.22 10.39
N SER A 51 4.67 14.76 11.28
CA SER A 51 6.11 15.01 11.18
C SER A 51 6.81 14.35 10.00
N TYR A 52 6.14 13.41 9.33
CA TYR A 52 6.68 12.69 8.19
C TYR A 52 5.97 13.04 6.88
N ASN A 53 5.03 13.98 6.87
CA ASN A 53 4.16 14.33 5.73
C ASN A 53 3.10 13.27 5.40
N ASN A 54 2.73 12.41 6.35
CA ASN A 54 1.44 11.73 6.27
C ASN A 54 0.32 12.78 6.42
N VAL A 55 -0.83 12.54 5.83
CA VAL A 55 -1.99 13.43 5.94
C VAL A 55 -2.94 12.88 7.00
N TYR A 56 -3.25 13.69 8.01
CA TYR A 56 -4.17 13.34 9.08
C TYR A 56 -5.38 14.26 9.09
N ILE A 57 -6.57 13.66 9.07
CA ILE A 57 -7.88 14.31 9.12
C ILE A 57 -8.57 13.97 10.43
N ASN A 58 -9.26 14.94 11.02
CA ASN A 58 -10.09 14.74 12.20
C ASN A 58 -11.44 15.46 12.07
N VAL A 59 -12.50 14.67 11.93
CA VAL A 59 -13.90 15.11 12.02
C VAL A 59 -14.37 14.85 13.46
N PRO A 60 -14.67 15.91 14.24
CA PRO A 60 -14.99 15.76 15.66
C PRO A 60 -16.31 15.02 15.89
N ALA A 61 -16.45 14.36 17.03
CA ALA A 61 -17.68 13.70 17.42
C ALA A 61 -18.86 14.68 17.56
N THR A 62 -20.04 14.27 17.10
CA THR A 62 -21.32 14.93 17.39
C THR A 62 -22.10 14.21 18.50
N ASP A 63 -21.67 13.01 18.87
CA ASP A 63 -22.17 12.17 19.96
C ASP A 63 -21.00 11.49 20.68
N THR A 64 -20.65 12.02 21.86
CA THR A 64 -19.49 11.55 22.65
C THR A 64 -19.71 10.20 23.34
N THR A 65 -20.91 9.61 23.24
CA THR A 65 -21.16 8.25 23.75
C THR A 65 -20.66 7.17 22.79
N LYS A 66 -20.41 7.54 21.53
CA LYS A 66 -19.87 6.67 20.48
C LYS A 66 -18.35 6.84 20.37
N GLN A 67 -17.68 5.76 19.94
CA GLN A 67 -16.24 5.77 19.71
C GLN A 67 -15.93 6.25 18.29
N PRO A 68 -14.80 6.96 18.07
CA PRO A 68 -14.36 7.32 16.72
C PRO A 68 -13.75 6.12 15.99
N LEU A 69 -13.80 6.15 14.67
CA LEU A 69 -13.14 5.18 13.77
C LEU A 69 -11.99 5.88 13.02
N LEU A 70 -10.85 5.19 12.87
CA LEU A 70 -9.78 5.63 11.98
C LEU A 70 -9.86 4.86 10.67
N LEU A 71 -9.87 5.59 9.55
CA LEU A 71 -9.67 5.02 8.22
C LEU A 71 -8.22 5.26 7.80
N SER A 72 -7.56 4.22 7.31
CA SER A 72 -6.20 4.32 6.79
C SER A 72 -6.17 3.90 5.33
N ALA A 73 -5.39 4.62 4.54
CA ALA A 73 -5.08 4.32 3.15
C ALA A 73 -3.69 4.87 2.83
N HIS A 74 -3.06 4.45 1.75
CA HIS A 74 -1.77 5.02 1.33
C HIS A 74 -1.90 5.88 0.08
N MET A 75 -1.01 6.87 -0.05
CA MET A 75 -1.04 7.87 -1.13
C MET A 75 -0.11 7.51 -2.30
N ASP A 76 0.89 6.67 -2.04
CA ASP A 76 1.86 6.29 -3.04
C ASP A 76 1.33 5.22 -4.00
N VAL A 77 2.01 5.08 -5.13
CA VAL A 77 1.69 4.10 -6.16
C VAL A 77 2.99 3.59 -6.76
N ILE A 78 3.09 2.30 -7.06
CA ILE A 78 4.20 1.76 -7.85
C ILE A 78 4.28 2.45 -9.22
N GLY A 79 5.46 2.98 -9.55
CA GLY A 79 5.77 3.54 -10.87
C GLY A 79 6.64 4.78 -10.82
N ASP A 80 6.45 5.66 -11.80
CA ASP A 80 7.17 6.93 -11.93
C ASP A 80 6.23 8.15 -11.89
N ASP A 81 6.80 9.35 -11.93
CA ASP A 81 6.08 10.64 -11.95
C ASP A 81 5.56 11.04 -13.35
N SER A 82 5.48 10.11 -14.32
CA SER A 82 4.89 10.43 -15.63
C SER A 82 3.38 10.71 -15.51
N PRO A 83 2.78 11.51 -16.42
CA PRO A 83 1.35 11.84 -16.33
C PRO A 83 0.46 10.59 -16.36
N VAL A 84 -0.58 10.57 -15.53
CA VAL A 84 -1.63 9.55 -15.54
C VAL A 84 -2.85 10.14 -16.24
N LYS A 85 -3.42 9.40 -17.19
CA LYS A 85 -4.64 9.78 -17.90
C LYS A 85 -5.67 8.67 -17.78
N THR A 86 -6.78 8.96 -17.11
CA THR A 86 -7.84 7.98 -16.88
C THR A 86 -8.79 7.88 -18.07
N TYR A 87 -9.28 6.67 -18.34
CA TYR A 87 -10.33 6.42 -19.34
C TYR A 87 -11.27 5.30 -18.88
N LEU A 88 -12.44 5.21 -19.52
CA LEU A 88 -13.43 4.15 -19.27
C LEU A 88 -13.38 3.12 -20.40
N ASP A 89 -13.34 1.84 -20.07
CA ASP A 89 -13.48 0.76 -21.07
C ASP A 89 -14.95 0.52 -21.45
N GLU A 90 -15.19 -0.40 -22.40
CA GLU A 90 -16.53 -0.80 -22.83
C GLU A 90 -17.39 -1.46 -21.75
N ASN A 91 -16.77 -1.96 -20.67
CA ASN A 91 -17.43 -2.62 -19.56
C ASN A 91 -17.71 -1.65 -18.39
N GLY A 92 -17.28 -0.40 -18.49
CA GLY A 92 -17.45 0.61 -17.46
C GLY A 92 -16.35 0.62 -16.39
N ASN A 93 -15.23 -0.07 -16.60
CA ASN A 93 -14.08 -0.03 -15.70
C ASN A 93 -13.20 1.18 -16.01
N ILE A 94 -12.58 1.75 -14.98
CA ILE A 94 -11.62 2.85 -15.11
C ILE A 94 -10.22 2.26 -15.31
N HIS A 95 -9.48 2.81 -16.26
CA HIS A 95 -8.12 2.41 -16.63
C HIS A 95 -7.20 3.61 -16.77
N ALA A 96 -5.89 3.38 -16.79
CA ALA A 96 -4.87 4.39 -17.12
C ALA A 96 -4.12 4.04 -18.41
N GLU A 97 -3.80 5.04 -19.22
CA GLU A 97 -3.08 4.83 -20.49
C GLU A 97 -1.62 4.43 -20.25
N ASN A 98 -1.23 3.22 -20.67
CA ASN A 98 0.15 2.69 -20.70
C ASN A 98 0.88 2.59 -19.35
N ARG A 99 0.17 2.64 -18.22
CA ARG A 99 0.76 2.52 -16.88
C ARG A 99 -0.27 2.05 -15.85
N THR A 100 0.17 1.87 -14.61
CA THR A 100 -0.70 1.57 -13.47
C THR A 100 -1.69 2.70 -13.22
N LEU A 101 -2.92 2.33 -12.81
CA LEU A 101 -3.99 3.28 -12.50
C LEU A 101 -3.79 3.98 -11.14
N GLY A 102 -3.14 3.29 -10.19
CA GLY A 102 -3.13 3.70 -8.78
C GLY A 102 -4.48 3.47 -8.10
N GLY A 103 -5.19 2.40 -8.48
CA GLY A 103 -6.37 1.94 -7.73
C GLY A 103 -5.98 1.65 -6.28
N ASP A 104 -4.92 0.88 -6.13
CA ASP A 104 -4.09 0.70 -4.94
C ASP A 104 -3.21 1.96 -4.74
N ASP A 105 -3.42 2.78 -3.69
CA ASP A 105 -4.60 2.81 -2.80
C ASP A 105 -5.37 4.14 -2.86
N LYS A 106 -5.35 4.79 -4.03
CA LYS A 106 -6.12 6.03 -4.22
C LYS A 106 -7.62 5.78 -4.19
N ALA A 107 -8.08 4.55 -4.39
CA ALA A 107 -9.47 4.17 -4.16
C ALA A 107 -9.81 4.25 -2.66
N GLY A 108 -8.97 3.73 -1.76
CA GLY A 108 -9.14 3.86 -0.31
C GLY A 108 -9.12 5.31 0.13
N VAL A 109 -8.15 6.10 -0.36
CA VAL A 109 -8.06 7.55 -0.09
C VAL A 109 -9.34 8.27 -0.54
N ALA A 110 -9.84 8.03 -1.74
CA ALA A 110 -11.06 8.64 -2.26
C ALA A 110 -12.28 8.32 -1.39
N ASN A 111 -12.45 7.05 -1.01
CA ASN A 111 -13.58 6.62 -0.17
C ASN A 111 -13.52 7.27 1.22
N ALA A 112 -12.35 7.26 1.87
CA ALA A 112 -12.16 7.88 3.18
C ALA A 112 -12.39 9.40 3.14
N LEU A 113 -11.93 10.08 2.09
CA LEU A 113 -12.13 11.51 1.91
C LEU A 113 -13.60 11.89 1.69
N LEU A 114 -14.29 11.16 0.82
CA LEU A 114 -15.71 11.40 0.59
C LEU A 114 -16.50 11.17 1.88
N LEU A 115 -16.23 10.07 2.59
CA LEU A 115 -16.89 9.81 3.86
C LEU A 115 -16.59 10.90 4.90
N ALA A 116 -15.34 11.38 4.99
CA ALA A 116 -15.00 12.50 5.87
C ALA A 116 -15.79 13.77 5.52
N LYS A 117 -15.93 14.09 4.23
CA LYS A 117 -16.76 15.21 3.76
C LYS A 117 -18.23 15.01 4.13
N GLU A 118 -18.80 13.84 3.86
CA GLU A 118 -20.21 13.58 4.11
C GLU A 118 -20.52 13.62 5.61
N ILE A 119 -19.67 13.02 6.45
CA ILE A 119 -19.83 13.04 7.90
C ILE A 119 -19.69 14.47 8.46
N ALA A 120 -18.71 15.24 7.98
CA ALA A 120 -18.50 16.61 8.44
C ALA A 120 -19.67 17.56 8.11
N ASN A 121 -20.43 17.27 7.04
CA ASN A 121 -21.54 18.09 6.56
C ASN A 121 -22.93 17.46 6.85
N SER A 122 -22.98 16.41 7.65
CA SER A 122 -24.20 15.65 7.96
C SER A 122 -24.76 16.00 9.33
N ASP A 123 -26.08 15.90 9.48
CA ASP A 123 -26.77 15.99 10.79
C ASP A 123 -26.75 14.65 11.57
N MET A 124 -26.14 13.61 11.02
CA MET A 124 -26.06 12.30 11.65
C MET A 124 -25.23 12.36 12.94
N LYS A 125 -25.69 11.68 14.00
CA LYS A 125 -24.96 11.56 15.27
C LYS A 125 -23.87 10.50 15.20
N HIS A 126 -22.61 10.89 15.27
CA HIS A 126 -21.43 10.02 15.17
C HIS A 126 -20.38 10.28 16.27
N GLY A 127 -19.55 9.26 16.53
CA GLY A 127 -18.46 9.30 17.52
C GLY A 127 -17.20 10.03 17.05
N GLY A 128 -17.19 10.54 15.81
CA GLY A 128 -16.03 11.14 15.17
C GLY A 128 -15.44 10.22 14.12
N LEU A 129 -14.65 10.80 13.22
CA LEU A 129 -13.95 10.07 12.15
C LEU A 129 -12.56 10.66 12.00
N GLU A 130 -11.56 9.79 12.07
CA GLU A 130 -10.18 10.11 11.78
C GLU A 130 -9.81 9.47 10.45
N CYS A 131 -8.98 10.14 9.64
CA CYS A 131 -8.34 9.51 8.49
C CYS A 131 -6.83 9.72 8.57
N MET A 132 -6.05 8.71 8.22
CA MET A 132 -4.61 8.79 8.05
C MET A 132 -4.26 8.31 6.64
N PHE A 133 -3.66 9.18 5.84
CA PHE A 133 -3.12 8.81 4.54
C PHE A 133 -1.61 8.75 4.63
N THR A 134 -1.08 7.55 4.56
CA THR A 134 0.35 7.31 4.70
C THR A 134 1.08 7.52 3.40
N ARG A 135 2.35 7.87 3.51
CA ARG A 135 3.30 7.87 2.41
C ARG A 135 4.21 6.64 2.45
N ASP A 136 4.81 6.30 1.33
CA ASP A 136 5.79 5.23 1.20
C ASP A 136 5.36 3.90 1.85
N GLU A 137 4.17 3.40 1.50
CA GLU A 137 3.73 2.04 1.83
C GLU A 137 4.53 1.04 0.99
N GLU A 138 4.47 1.22 -0.33
CA GLU A 138 4.83 0.23 -1.35
C GLU A 138 6.33 -0.13 -1.37
N SER A 139 7.19 0.77 -0.87
CA SER A 139 8.64 0.56 -0.86
C SER A 139 9.20 0.21 0.53
N GLY A 140 8.68 0.83 1.60
CA GLY A 140 9.33 0.76 2.91
C GLY A 140 8.40 0.78 4.12
N MET A 141 7.10 1.01 3.92
CA MET A 141 6.14 1.32 4.97
C MET A 141 6.62 2.44 5.90
N SER A 142 7.39 3.41 5.39
CA SER A 142 8.03 4.40 6.26
C SER A 142 7.05 5.42 6.82
N GLY A 143 5.96 5.72 6.10
CA GLY A 143 4.88 6.59 6.59
C GLY A 143 4.29 6.09 7.90
N ILE A 144 3.80 4.85 7.94
CA ILE A 144 3.19 4.29 9.14
C ILE A 144 4.21 4.10 10.28
N ARG A 145 5.48 3.79 9.96
CA ARG A 145 6.55 3.67 10.96
C ARG A 145 6.88 4.98 11.68
N HIS A 146 6.61 6.13 11.04
CA HIS A 146 6.84 7.47 11.61
C HIS A 146 5.55 8.17 12.06
N ALA A 147 4.39 7.53 11.89
CA ALA A 147 3.11 8.09 12.31
C ALA A 147 3.07 8.29 13.84
N ASP A 148 2.63 9.47 14.28
CA ASP A 148 2.45 9.76 15.70
C ASP A 148 1.06 9.33 16.20
N PHE A 149 0.98 8.07 16.64
CA PHE A 149 -0.24 7.49 17.19
C PHE A 149 -0.74 8.17 18.47
N LYS A 150 0.05 9.04 19.14
CA LYS A 150 -0.39 9.73 20.36
C LYS A 150 -1.56 10.68 20.13
N ASN A 151 -1.72 11.15 18.89
CA ASN A 151 -2.79 12.07 18.52
C ASN A 151 -4.04 11.36 17.98
N ILE A 152 -4.00 10.04 17.85
CA ILE A 152 -5.10 9.22 17.35
C ILE A 152 -6.00 8.82 18.52
N GLN A 153 -7.29 9.10 18.42
CA GLN A 153 -8.28 8.81 19.46
C GLN A 153 -8.99 7.47 19.23
N SER A 154 -9.04 7.03 17.98
CA SER A 154 -9.67 5.79 17.55
C SER A 154 -8.98 4.56 18.11
N LYS A 155 -9.80 3.70 18.69
CA LYS A 155 -9.40 2.35 19.14
C LYS A 155 -9.43 1.33 17.99
N TYR A 156 -10.28 1.58 17.00
CA TYR A 156 -10.48 0.70 15.85
C TYR A 156 -10.01 1.40 14.60
N ILE A 157 -9.34 0.64 13.73
CA ILE A 157 -8.76 1.11 12.49
C ILE A 157 -9.29 0.19 11.39
N LEU A 158 -9.72 0.78 10.29
CA LEU A 158 -10.01 0.06 9.05
C LEU A 158 -9.03 0.55 7.99
N VAL A 159 -8.16 -0.35 7.55
CA VAL A 159 -7.26 -0.09 6.41
C VAL A 159 -8.05 -0.42 5.14
N LEU A 160 -8.11 0.53 4.21
CA LEU A 160 -8.94 0.44 2.99
C LEU A 160 -8.16 -0.11 1.80
N ASP A 161 -7.28 -1.06 2.06
CA ASP A 161 -6.22 -1.51 1.15
C ASP A 161 -6.30 -3.05 0.95
N SER A 162 -7.46 -3.51 0.47
CA SER A 162 -7.69 -4.93 0.18
C SER A 162 -8.24 -5.09 -1.23
N ASP A 163 -7.89 -6.20 -1.89
CA ASP A 163 -8.16 -6.45 -3.30
C ASP A 163 -9.65 -6.52 -3.66
N THR A 164 -10.49 -7.00 -2.75
CA THR A 164 -11.89 -7.36 -3.07
C THR A 164 -12.89 -6.63 -2.19
N LEU A 165 -13.88 -5.99 -2.82
CA LEU A 165 -14.98 -5.34 -2.11
C LEU A 165 -15.75 -6.34 -1.23
N GLY A 166 -15.92 -5.99 0.04
CA GLY A 166 -16.64 -6.80 1.02
C GLY A 166 -15.77 -7.87 1.70
N GLN A 167 -14.51 -8.02 1.30
CA GLN A 167 -13.52 -8.79 2.05
C GLN A 167 -13.08 -7.99 3.27
N CYS A 168 -12.94 -8.66 4.41
CA CYS A 168 -12.42 -8.08 5.64
C CYS A 168 -11.29 -8.96 6.15
N GLU A 169 -10.07 -8.49 5.99
CA GLU A 169 -8.87 -9.19 6.43
C GLU A 169 -8.60 -8.85 7.90
N VAL A 170 -8.70 -9.85 8.75
CA VAL A 170 -8.54 -9.71 10.22
C VAL A 170 -7.18 -10.21 10.70
N SER A 171 -6.37 -10.77 9.81
CA SER A 171 -5.05 -11.32 10.10
C SER A 171 -4.18 -11.32 8.85
N GLY A 172 -2.90 -10.96 9.01
CA GLY A 172 -1.88 -11.08 7.96
C GLY A 172 -0.69 -11.90 8.46
N ALA A 173 0.04 -12.53 7.55
CA ALA A 173 1.27 -13.25 7.88
C ALA A 173 2.42 -12.28 8.10
N SER A 174 3.29 -12.58 9.07
CA SER A 174 4.57 -11.86 9.20
C SER A 174 5.53 -12.29 8.08
N TYR A 175 6.40 -11.38 7.67
CA TYR A 175 7.45 -11.64 6.69
C TYR A 175 8.84 -11.65 7.32
N THR A 176 9.73 -12.51 6.84
CA THR A 176 11.15 -12.52 7.22
C THR A 176 12.02 -12.75 5.99
N LEU A 177 12.86 -11.77 5.66
CA LEU A 177 13.86 -11.89 4.61
C LEU A 177 15.15 -12.51 5.15
N ALA A 178 15.49 -13.71 4.69
CA ALA A 178 16.78 -14.34 4.95
C ALA A 178 17.74 -14.14 3.76
N LYS A 179 18.92 -13.55 4.01
CA LYS A 179 20.01 -13.45 3.02
C LYS A 179 21.10 -14.46 3.37
N ILE A 180 21.20 -15.53 2.57
CA ILE A 180 22.23 -16.57 2.76
C ILE A 180 23.40 -16.28 1.81
N LYS A 181 24.59 -16.06 2.39
CA LYS A 181 25.83 -15.90 1.62
C LYS A 181 26.64 -17.19 1.69
N VAL A 182 26.90 -17.79 0.53
CA VAL A 182 27.71 -19.00 0.42
C VAL A 182 29.12 -18.61 0.01
N HIS A 183 30.07 -18.77 0.94
CA HIS A 183 31.49 -18.63 0.65
C HIS A 183 32.05 -20.01 0.31
N SER A 184 32.57 -20.15 -0.90
CA SER A 184 33.26 -21.38 -1.28
C SER A 184 34.73 -21.36 -0.87
N PHE A 185 35.33 -22.55 -0.84
CA PHE A 185 36.78 -22.71 -0.83
C PHE A 185 37.42 -22.13 -2.09
N LYS A 186 38.74 -22.23 -2.20
CA LYS A 186 39.55 -21.69 -3.30
C LYS A 186 38.96 -22.04 -4.68
N GLY A 187 38.55 -21.02 -5.45
CA GLY A 187 38.16 -21.19 -6.86
C GLY A 187 39.35 -21.58 -7.75
N GLY A 188 39.15 -21.90 -9.02
CA GLY A 188 40.24 -22.36 -9.90
C GLY A 188 39.87 -22.46 -11.37
N HIS A 189 40.86 -22.74 -12.22
CA HIS A 189 40.65 -22.95 -13.65
C HIS A 189 40.04 -24.33 -13.87
N SER A 190 38.81 -24.40 -14.39
CA SER A 190 38.06 -25.66 -14.53
C SER A 190 38.80 -26.74 -15.33
N GLY A 191 39.62 -26.38 -16.32
CA GLY A 191 40.41 -27.36 -17.09
C GLY A 191 41.63 -27.94 -16.35
N ILE A 192 42.08 -27.33 -15.25
CA ILE A 192 43.32 -27.71 -14.55
C ILE A 192 43.00 -28.21 -13.14
N ASP A 193 42.11 -27.51 -12.45
CA ASP A 193 41.90 -27.65 -11.01
C ASP A 193 40.70 -28.54 -10.65
N ILE A 194 39.95 -29.09 -11.63
CA ILE A 194 38.68 -29.79 -11.36
C ILE A 194 38.80 -31.04 -10.47
N GLY A 195 39.98 -31.68 -10.47
CA GLY A 195 40.26 -32.86 -9.64
C GLY A 195 40.74 -32.54 -8.22
N ASP A 196 41.00 -31.27 -7.91
CA ASP A 196 41.50 -30.85 -6.60
C ASP A 196 40.38 -30.87 -5.55
N LYS A 197 40.40 -31.89 -4.68
CA LYS A 197 39.42 -32.10 -3.60
C LYS A 197 39.42 -30.99 -2.54
N SER A 198 40.41 -30.11 -2.52
CA SER A 198 40.45 -28.96 -1.59
C SER A 198 39.67 -27.74 -2.10
N ARG A 199 39.12 -27.82 -3.33
CA ARG A 199 38.34 -26.75 -3.97
C ARG A 199 36.87 -27.12 -4.04
N ALA A 200 36.02 -26.11 -3.94
CA ALA A 200 34.59 -26.26 -4.16
C ALA A 200 34.08 -25.14 -5.06
N ASN A 201 33.00 -25.43 -5.78
CA ASN A 201 32.31 -24.46 -6.59
C ASN A 201 31.15 -23.86 -5.77
N ALA A 202 31.15 -22.53 -5.58
CA ALA A 202 30.11 -21.83 -4.83
C ALA A 202 28.72 -22.06 -5.41
N ALA A 203 28.58 -22.05 -6.74
CA ALA A 203 27.32 -22.28 -7.41
C ALA A 203 26.79 -23.70 -7.16
N LYS A 204 27.68 -24.71 -7.07
CA LYS A 204 27.29 -26.07 -6.69
C LYS A 204 26.80 -26.12 -5.24
N LEU A 205 27.50 -25.47 -4.31
CA LEU A 205 27.08 -25.40 -2.91
C LEU A 205 25.74 -24.68 -2.74
N ILE A 206 25.50 -23.61 -3.50
CA ILE A 206 24.22 -22.92 -3.55
C ILE A 206 23.11 -23.85 -4.06
N ALA A 207 23.37 -24.60 -5.14
CA ALA A 207 22.40 -25.56 -5.67
C ALA A 207 22.06 -26.66 -4.66
N ASP A 208 23.07 -27.20 -3.97
CA ASP A 208 22.89 -28.22 -2.94
C ASP A 208 22.06 -27.66 -1.75
N LEU A 209 22.36 -26.44 -1.31
CA LEU A 209 21.59 -25.76 -0.26
C LEU A 209 20.12 -25.59 -0.68
N ILE A 210 19.86 -25.01 -1.85
CA ILE A 210 18.52 -24.73 -2.36
C ILE A 210 17.71 -26.02 -2.49
N SER A 211 18.34 -27.12 -2.92
CA SER A 211 17.66 -28.40 -3.06
C SER A 211 17.07 -28.93 -1.74
N ASN A 212 17.60 -28.48 -0.61
CA ASN A 212 17.17 -28.87 0.74
C ASN A 212 16.34 -27.79 1.44
N LEU A 213 16.20 -26.58 0.87
CA LEU A 213 15.39 -25.53 1.45
C LEU A 213 13.90 -25.80 1.19
N PRO A 214 13.02 -25.64 2.19
CA PRO A 214 11.57 -25.68 1.95
C PRO A 214 11.17 -24.60 0.92
N GLN A 215 10.27 -24.97 0.02
CA GLN A 215 9.73 -24.08 -1.01
C GLN A 215 8.21 -24.28 -1.09
N GLY A 216 7.47 -23.19 -1.33
CA GLY A 216 6.02 -23.20 -1.38
C GLY A 216 5.39 -23.27 0.02
N VAL A 217 4.30 -24.03 0.13
CA VAL A 217 3.58 -24.22 1.41
C VAL A 217 4.45 -25.05 2.35
N PHE A 218 4.84 -24.44 3.48
CA PHE A 218 5.62 -25.10 4.53
C PHE A 218 4.71 -25.67 5.63
N TYR A 219 3.66 -24.93 5.99
CA TYR A 219 2.68 -25.35 6.98
C TYR A 219 1.28 -24.88 6.57
N GLU A 220 0.33 -25.80 6.67
CA GLU A 220 -1.09 -25.59 6.37
C GLU A 220 -1.91 -26.10 7.56
N GLU A 221 -2.95 -25.36 7.91
CA GLU A 221 -3.91 -25.72 8.95
C GLU A 221 -5.32 -25.49 8.41
N ASP A 222 -6.17 -26.52 8.47
CA ASP A 222 -7.55 -26.49 7.99
C ASP A 222 -7.71 -25.95 6.54
N GLY A 223 -6.79 -26.32 5.64
CA GLY A 223 -6.82 -25.87 4.24
C GLY A 223 -6.33 -24.43 4.02
N THR A 224 -5.82 -23.78 5.06
CA THR A 224 -5.26 -22.42 5.01
C THR A 224 -3.76 -22.47 5.13
N VAL A 225 -3.05 -21.83 4.19
CA VAL A 225 -1.59 -21.71 4.23
C VAL A 225 -1.20 -20.76 5.36
N VAL A 226 -0.56 -21.30 6.41
CA VAL A 226 -0.12 -20.54 7.58
C VAL A 226 1.33 -20.10 7.46
N THR A 227 2.17 -20.92 6.80
CA THR A 227 3.58 -20.57 6.54
C THR A 227 3.97 -21.02 5.15
N SER A 228 4.60 -20.11 4.41
CA SER A 228 5.24 -20.41 3.12
C SER A 228 6.71 -20.02 3.15
N CYS A 229 7.49 -20.64 2.28
CA CYS A 229 8.89 -20.34 2.07
C CYS A 229 9.14 -20.15 0.58
N ASN A 230 9.91 -19.13 0.20
CA ASN A 230 10.20 -18.86 -1.20
C ASN A 230 11.65 -18.40 -1.38
N LEU A 231 12.34 -18.95 -2.38
CA LEU A 231 13.60 -18.43 -2.88
C LEU A 231 13.35 -17.26 -3.82
N GLY A 232 13.44 -16.03 -3.30
CA GLY A 232 13.16 -14.82 -4.09
C GLY A 232 14.22 -14.47 -5.15
N GLY A 233 15.46 -14.97 -5.02
CA GLY A 233 16.51 -14.72 -6.01
C GLY A 233 17.86 -15.34 -5.65
N ILE A 234 18.70 -15.53 -6.67
CA ILE A 234 20.09 -15.97 -6.55
C ILE A 234 20.94 -14.97 -7.32
N SER A 235 21.96 -14.42 -6.67
CA SER A 235 22.97 -13.58 -7.31
C SER A 235 24.37 -14.06 -6.95
N ALA A 236 25.32 -13.86 -7.87
CA ALA A 236 26.73 -14.21 -7.74
C ALA A 236 27.60 -12.97 -7.95
#